data_AF-A0A3A6Q136-F1
#
_entry.id   AF-A0A3A6Q136-F1
#
_cell.length_a   1.000
_cell.length_b   1.000
_cell.length_c   1.000
_cell.angle_alpha   90.00
_cell.angle_beta   90.00
_cell.angle_gamma   90.00
#
_symmetry.space_group_name_H-M   'P 1'
#
loop_
_entity.id
_entity.type
_entity.pdbx_description
1 polymer ?
#
loop_
_entity_poly.entity_id
_entity_poly.type
_entity_poly.pdbx_seq_one_letter_code
_entity_poly.pdbx_strand_id
1 'polypeptide(L)'
;MVTDATQAEPPAAYTALLDEINRYNAVESATEVLSWDQQVMMPEGGTPARSTQLSTLSSISHELLVDGDVGNHLDELDDASLTPEQQAVVREIRREYVRAARVPRDLIEEISTATTEALGA
;
A
#
# COMPACT_ATOMS: atom_id res chain seq x y z
N MET A 1 -21.68 -28.64 -6.87
CA MET A 1 -20.31 -29.15 -7.01
C MET A 1 -19.48 -28.04 -7.62
N VAL A 2 -18.80 -27.23 -6.81
CA VAL A 2 -17.85 -26.22 -7.26
C VAL A 2 -16.62 -26.36 -6.37
N THR A 3 -15.68 -27.13 -6.92
CA THR A 3 -14.23 -27.17 -6.66
C THR A 3 -13.79 -26.94 -5.22
N ASP A 4 -13.71 -28.06 -4.50
CA ASP A 4 -12.64 -28.34 -3.56
C ASP A 4 -11.31 -28.37 -4.35
N ALA A 5 -10.81 -27.20 -4.72
CA ALA A 5 -9.45 -27.03 -5.20
C ALA A 5 -8.57 -27.21 -3.97
N THR A 6 -7.99 -28.41 -3.86
CA THR A 6 -7.10 -28.87 -2.80
C THR A 6 -6.44 -27.72 -2.05
N GLN A 7 -6.86 -27.51 -0.80
CA GLN A 7 -6.21 -26.63 0.17
C GLN A 7 -4.81 -27.17 0.47
N ALA A 8 -3.88 -26.98 -0.46
CA ALA A 8 -2.47 -26.98 -0.13
C ALA A 8 -2.22 -25.72 0.70
N GLU A 9 -1.58 -25.89 1.85
CA GLU A 9 -1.17 -24.77 2.69
C GLU A 9 -0.34 -23.80 1.82
N PRO A 10 -0.67 -22.50 1.83
CA PRO A 10 0.05 -21.54 1.01
C PRO A 10 1.54 -21.54 1.37
N PRO A 11 2.44 -21.29 0.39
CA PRO A 11 3.85 -21.11 0.69
C PRO A 11 4.06 -20.07 1.79
N ALA A 12 5.04 -20.27 2.66
CA ALA A 12 5.31 -19.32 3.76
C ALA A 12 5.52 -17.89 3.25
N ALA A 13 6.19 -17.72 2.11
CA ALA A 13 6.37 -16.44 1.43
C ALA A 13 5.04 -15.76 1.04
N TYR A 14 4.02 -16.53 0.67
CA TYR A 14 2.69 -15.99 0.35
C TYR A 14 2.01 -15.44 1.60
N THR A 15 2.05 -16.17 2.72
CA THR A 15 1.49 -15.70 3.98
C THR A 15 2.25 -14.47 4.50
N ALA A 16 3.58 -14.46 4.43
CA ALA A 16 4.40 -13.32 4.83
C ALA A 16 4.09 -12.07 3.97
N LEU A 17 3.98 -12.24 2.64
CA LEU A 17 3.56 -11.17 1.74
C LEU A 17 2.20 -10.60 2.14
N LEU A 18 1.21 -11.45 2.47
CA LEU A 18 -0.10 -10.98 2.90
C LEU A 18 -0.04 -10.18 4.20
N ASP A 19 0.80 -10.58 5.16
CA ASP A 19 0.96 -9.85 6.41
C ASP A 19 1.55 -8.44 6.18
N GLU A 20 2.53 -8.31 5.28
CA GLU A 20 3.08 -7.00 4.89
C GLU A 20 2.04 -6.14 4.18
N ILE A 21 1.31 -6.71 3.22
CA ILE A 21 0.27 -5.99 2.47
C ILE A 21 -0.90 -5.59 3.37
N ASN A 22 -1.25 -6.38 4.38
CA ASN A 22 -2.25 -5.99 5.36
C ASN A 22 -1.83 -4.75 6.16
N ARG A 23 -0.54 -4.64 6.52
CA ARG A 23 0.00 -3.45 7.20
C ARG A 23 -0.01 -2.23 6.28
N TYR A 24 0.41 -2.39 5.03
CA TYR A 24 0.32 -1.36 4.00
C TYR A 24 -1.13 -0.85 3.84
N ASN A 25 -2.09 -1.76 3.67
CA ASN A 25 -3.51 -1.41 3.50
C ASN A 25 -4.09 -0.68 4.72
N ALA A 26 -3.65 -1.02 5.93
CA ALA A 26 -4.08 -0.32 7.14
C ALA A 26 -3.60 1.15 7.16
N VAL A 27 -2.38 1.42 6.70
CA VAL A 27 -1.85 2.79 6.57
C VAL A 27 -2.59 3.56 5.49
N GLU A 28 -2.81 2.96 4.31
CA GLU A 28 -3.59 3.57 3.23
C GLU A 28 -5.03 3.89 3.66
N SER A 29 -5.67 2.98 4.40
CA SER A 29 -7.01 3.23 4.96
C SER A 29 -7.03 4.42 5.92
N ALA A 30 -5.97 4.62 6.71
CA ALA A 30 -5.86 5.80 7.57
C ALA A 30 -5.69 7.09 6.75
N THR A 31 -4.89 7.04 5.68
CA THR A 31 -4.75 8.15 4.71
C THR A 31 -6.09 8.52 4.09
N GLU A 32 -6.91 7.53 3.68
CA GLU A 32 -8.24 7.77 3.11
C GLU A 32 -9.19 8.47 4.10
N VAL A 33 -9.22 8.02 5.37
CA VAL A 33 -10.05 8.65 6.41
C VAL A 33 -9.62 10.09 6.67
N LEU A 34 -8.31 10.36 6.73
CA LEU A 34 -7.79 11.71 6.90
C LEU A 34 -8.07 12.59 5.68
N SER A 35 -8.01 12.06 4.46
CA SER A 35 -8.38 12.80 3.26
C SER A 35 -9.86 13.16 3.25
N TRP A 36 -10.74 12.23 3.64
CA TRP A 36 -12.16 12.50 3.80
C TRP A 36 -12.44 13.56 4.86
N ASP A 37 -11.83 13.42 6.06
CA ASP A 37 -12.01 14.37 7.15
C ASP A 37 -11.57 15.78 6.73
N GLN A 38 -10.50 15.90 5.94
CA GLN A 38 -10.00 17.18 5.44
C GLN A 38 -11.05 17.93 4.64
N GLN A 39 -11.80 17.20 3.82
CA GLN A 39 -12.77 17.78 2.90
C GLN A 39 -14.12 18.08 3.56
N VAL A 40 -14.46 17.41 4.66
CA VAL A 40 -15.82 17.43 5.21
C VAL A 40 -15.91 18.05 6.60
N MET A 41 -14.93 17.78 7.46
CA MET A 41 -15.03 18.05 8.91
C MET A 41 -13.91 18.96 9.43
N MET A 42 -12.74 18.97 8.79
CA MET A 42 -11.57 19.70 9.27
C MET A 42 -11.85 21.21 9.35
N PRO A 43 -11.54 21.86 10.48
CA PRO A 43 -11.73 23.30 10.62
C PRO A 43 -10.73 24.09 9.75
N GLU A 44 -11.10 25.34 9.45
CA GLU A 44 -10.20 26.30 8.81
C GLU A 44 -8.89 26.45 9.60
N GLY A 45 -7.77 26.54 8.87
CA GLY A 45 -6.43 26.58 9.46
C GLY A 45 -5.85 25.22 9.87
N GLY A 46 -6.56 24.11 9.69
CA GLY A 46 -6.06 22.75 9.95
C GLY A 46 -5.04 22.22 8.93
N THR A 47 -4.91 22.87 7.78
CA THR A 47 -4.08 22.42 6.64
C THR A 47 -2.63 22.08 6.99
N PRO A 48 -1.88 22.87 7.80
CA PRO A 48 -0.49 22.55 8.10
C PRO A 48 -0.32 21.21 8.85
N ALA A 49 -1.21 20.95 9.81
CA ALA A 49 -1.20 19.70 10.56
C ALA A 49 -1.61 18.51 9.68
N ARG A 50 -2.64 18.68 8.84
CA ARG A 50 -3.11 17.65 7.90
C ARG A 50 -2.04 17.30 6.85
N SER A 51 -1.34 18.30 6.32
CA SER A 51 -0.24 18.11 5.38
C SER A 51 0.90 17.28 5.98
N THR A 52 1.27 17.56 7.23
CA THR A 52 2.28 16.76 7.95
C THR A 52 1.82 15.31 8.16
N GLN A 53 0.55 15.09 8.52
CA GLN A 53 0.00 13.74 8.71
C GLN A 53 0.03 12.93 7.41
N LEU A 54 -0.49 13.50 6.32
CA LEU A 54 -0.61 12.81 5.04
C LEU A 54 0.75 12.54 4.39
N SER A 55 1.69 13.50 4.43
CA SER A 55 3.07 13.28 3.94
C SER A 55 3.79 12.18 4.72
N THR A 56 3.67 12.18 6.05
CA THR A 56 4.25 11.12 6.89
C THR A 56 3.69 9.75 6.56
N LEU A 57 2.35 9.62 6.46
CA LEU A 57 1.71 8.35 6.14
C LEU A 57 2.07 7.87 4.73
N SER A 58 2.17 8.79 3.77
CA SER A 58 2.60 8.51 2.40
C SER A 58 4.03 7.98 2.34
N SER A 59 4.91 8.46 3.22
CA SER A 59 6.29 7.97 3.34
C SER A 59 6.31 6.56 3.90
N ILE A 60 5.54 6.32 4.97
CA ILE A 60 5.43 5.01 5.63
C ILE A 60 4.81 3.96 4.70
N SER A 61 3.76 4.30 3.95
CA SER A 61 3.15 3.35 3.02
C SER A 61 4.10 2.99 1.88
N HIS A 62 4.89 3.94 1.39
CA HIS A 62 5.95 3.67 0.43
C HIS A 62 7.04 2.75 1.00
N GLU A 63 7.53 3.01 2.22
CA GLU A 63 8.50 2.16 2.91
C GLU A 63 8.00 0.72 3.06
N LEU A 64 6.76 0.55 3.53
CA LEU A 64 6.16 -0.77 3.74
C LEU A 64 6.04 -1.55 2.43
N LEU A 65 5.77 -0.87 1.31
CA LEU A 65 5.60 -1.53 0.03
C LEU A 65 6.94 -1.80 -0.67
N VAL A 66 7.89 -0.86 -0.64
CA VAL A 66 9.09 -0.88 -1.50
C VAL A 66 10.37 -1.28 -0.77
N ASP A 67 10.53 -0.85 0.48
CA ASP A 67 11.81 -0.98 1.21
C ASP A 67 11.85 -2.20 2.14
N GLY A 68 10.73 -2.92 2.28
CA GLY A 68 10.60 -4.16 3.06
C GLY A 68 10.90 -5.44 2.27
N ASP A 69 10.42 -6.59 2.76
CA ASP A 69 10.64 -7.90 2.14
C ASP A 69 9.64 -8.23 1.03
N VAL A 70 8.70 -7.32 0.72
CA VAL A 70 7.68 -7.49 -0.34
C VAL A 70 8.32 -7.93 -1.66
N GLY A 71 9.40 -7.29 -2.09
CA GLY A 71 10.10 -7.65 -3.32
C GLY A 71 10.68 -9.07 -3.27
N ASN A 72 11.31 -9.44 -2.15
CA ASN A 72 11.88 -10.76 -1.93
C ASN A 72 10.79 -11.84 -1.94
N HIS A 73 9.68 -11.61 -1.24
CA HIS A 73 8.55 -12.53 -1.24
C HIS A 73 7.92 -12.70 -2.61
N LEU A 74 7.77 -11.61 -3.36
CA LEU A 74 7.28 -11.68 -4.75
C LEU A 74 8.19 -12.56 -5.61
N ASP A 75 9.50 -12.37 -5.52
CA ASP A 75 10.47 -13.13 -6.32
C ASP A 75 10.53 -14.61 -5.90
N GLU A 76 10.41 -14.93 -4.62
CA GLU A 76 10.25 -16.31 -4.14
C GLU A 76 8.97 -17.00 -4.68
N LEU A 77 7.93 -16.23 -4.95
CA LEU A 77 6.64 -16.73 -5.41
C LEU A 77 6.57 -16.94 -6.92
N ASP A 78 7.53 -16.46 -7.72
CA ASP A 78 7.55 -16.66 -9.17
C ASP A 78 7.65 -18.14 -9.56
N ASP A 79 8.41 -18.93 -8.78
CA ASP A 79 8.60 -20.38 -8.99
C ASP A 79 7.67 -21.24 -8.11
N ALA A 80 6.82 -20.62 -7.30
CA ALA A 80 5.95 -21.33 -6.36
C ALA A 80 4.69 -21.91 -7.03
N SER A 81 4.24 -23.08 -6.56
CA SER A 81 2.96 -23.64 -6.97
C SER A 81 1.81 -22.95 -6.24
N LEU A 82 1.17 -21.99 -6.92
CA LEU A 82 0.06 -21.19 -6.40
C LEU A 82 -1.28 -21.57 -7.04
N THR A 83 -2.38 -21.44 -6.29
CA THR A 83 -3.73 -21.53 -6.87
C THR A 83 -3.99 -20.35 -7.82
N PRO A 84 -4.97 -20.45 -8.75
CA PRO A 84 -5.31 -19.33 -9.64
C PRO A 84 -5.62 -18.02 -8.90
N GLU A 85 -6.26 -18.09 -7.74
CA GLU A 85 -6.58 -16.94 -6.89
C GLU A 85 -5.31 -16.31 -6.29
N GLN A 86 -4.42 -17.14 -5.75
CA GLN A 86 -3.14 -16.68 -5.19
C GLN A 86 -2.25 -16.03 -6.27
N GLN A 87 -2.22 -16.60 -7.48
CA GLN A 87 -1.51 -16.01 -8.62
C GLN A 87 -2.07 -14.64 -8.98
N ALA A 88 -3.40 -14.45 -8.91
CA ALA A 88 -4.00 -13.15 -9.17
C ALA A 88 -3.59 -12.12 -8.11
N VAL A 89 -3.58 -12.51 -6.83
CA VAL A 89 -3.13 -11.65 -5.73
C VAL A 89 -1.66 -11.23 -5.92
N VAL A 90 -0.76 -12.18 -6.16
CA VAL A 90 0.67 -11.91 -6.40
C VAL A 90 0.87 -10.98 -7.59
N ARG A 91 0.14 -11.19 -8.69
CA ARG A 91 0.23 -10.32 -9.87
C ARG A 91 -0.16 -8.88 -9.59
N GLU A 92 -1.27 -8.65 -8.89
CA GLU A 92 -1.70 -7.27 -8.57
C GLU A 92 -0.75 -6.60 -7.58
N ILE A 93 -0.28 -7.33 -6.55
CA ILE A 93 0.71 -6.79 -5.61
C ILE A 93 2.02 -6.45 -6.33
N ARG A 94 2.52 -7.33 -7.22
CA ARG A 94 3.73 -7.07 -8.01
C ARG A 94 3.57 -5.83 -8.89
N ARG A 95 2.38 -5.63 -9.48
CA ARG A 95 2.09 -4.44 -10.28
C ARG A 95 2.20 -3.16 -9.45
N GLU A 96 1.60 -3.13 -8.26
CA GLU A 96 1.67 -1.99 -7.36
C GLU A 96 3.10 -1.77 -6.84
N TYR A 97 3.81 -2.82 -6.43
CA TYR A 97 5.22 -2.78 -6.04
C TYR A 97 6.10 -2.16 -7.12
N VAL A 98 6.03 -2.67 -8.36
CA VAL A 98 6.85 -2.18 -9.49
C VAL A 98 6.53 -0.73 -9.81
N ARG A 99 5.26 -0.32 -9.67
CA ARG A 99 4.86 1.07 -9.89
C ARG A 99 5.45 1.97 -8.80
N ALA A 100 5.32 1.58 -7.54
CA ALA A 100 5.83 2.35 -6.40
C ALA A 100 7.36 2.45 -6.43
N ALA A 101 8.07 1.34 -6.64
CA ALA A 101 9.54 1.30 -6.69
C ALA A 101 10.18 2.16 -7.79
N ARG A 102 9.41 2.53 -8.82
CA ARG A 102 9.87 3.41 -9.91
C ARG A 102 9.72 4.90 -9.59
N VAL A 103 9.03 5.25 -8.51
CA VAL A 103 8.78 6.64 -8.12
C VAL A 103 9.68 6.97 -6.94
N PRO A 104 10.54 8.01 -7.03
CA PRO A 104 11.34 8.45 -5.89
C PRO A 104 10.45 8.86 -4.73
N ARG A 105 10.84 8.48 -3.50
CA ARG A 105 10.11 8.82 -2.27
C ARG A 105 9.86 10.33 -2.13
N ASP A 106 10.90 11.14 -2.33
CA ASP A 106 10.81 12.60 -2.21
C ASP A 106 9.72 13.20 -3.12
N LEU A 107 9.50 12.61 -4.30
CA LEU A 107 8.46 13.06 -5.24
C LEU A 107 7.06 12.76 -4.72
N ILE A 108 6.88 11.62 -4.03
CA ILE A 108 5.59 11.24 -3.45
C ILE A 108 5.25 12.18 -2.28
N GLU A 109 6.22 12.46 -1.41
CA GLU A 109 6.05 13.40 -0.30
C GLU A 109 5.70 14.82 -0.79
N GLU A 110 6.36 15.28 -1.86
CA GLU A 110 6.09 16.58 -2.47
C GLU A 110 4.67 16.66 -3.06
N ILE A 111 4.24 15.64 -3.80
CA ILE A 111 2.88 15.59 -4.39
C ILE A 111 1.82 15.58 -3.28
N SER A 112 2.03 14.79 -2.21
CA SER A 112 1.10 14.71 -1.07
C SER A 112 0.98 16.04 -0.35
N THR A 113 2.10 16.74 -0.13
CA THR A 113 2.13 18.08 0.46
C THR A 113 1.39 19.08 -0.44
N ALA A 114 1.77 19.16 -1.72
CA ALA A 114 1.20 20.11 -2.67
C ALA A 114 -0.32 19.93 -2.87
N THR A 115 -0.79 18.69 -2.93
CA THR A 115 -2.23 18.38 -3.06
C THR A 115 -3.00 18.82 -1.83
N THR A 116 -2.43 18.59 -0.63
CA THR A 116 -3.05 18.97 0.64
C THR A 116 -3.14 20.49 0.78
N GLU A 117 -2.07 21.20 0.43
CA GLU A 117 -2.03 22.66 0.45
C GLU A 117 -3.02 23.29 -0.52
N ALA A 118 -3.14 22.73 -1.74
CA ALA A 118 -4.07 23.21 -2.75
C ALA A 118 -5.55 23.08 -2.34
N LEU A 119 -5.90 22.05 -1.55
CA LEU A 119 -7.26 21.88 -1.02
C LEU A 119 -7.59 22.86 0.13
N GLY A 120 -6.57 23.40 0.79
CA GLY A 120 -6.72 24.35 1.89
C GLY A 120 -6.65 25.82 1.48
N ALA A 121 -6.43 26.12 0.20
CA ALA A 121 -6.40 27.47 -0.40
C ALA A 121 -7.76 27.85 -0.99
#